data_AF-A0AA38G154-F1
#
_entry.id   AF-A0AA38G154-F1
#
_cell.length_a   1.000
_cell.length_b   1.000
_cell.length_c   1.000
_cell.angle_alpha   90.00
_cell.angle_beta   90.00
_cell.angle_gamma   90.00
#
_symmetry.space_group_name_H-M   'P 1'
#
loop_
_entity.id
_entity.type
_entity.pdbx_description
1 polymer ?
#
loop_
_entity_poly.entity_id
_entity_poly.type
_entity_poly.pdbx_seq_one_letter_code
_entity_poly.pdbx_strand_id
1 'polypeptide(L)'
;ILNAKPENVEREAEIIAQSGRLGAVTIATNMAGRGTDIILGGNAEFMARLKLRELLMPRIVNTIDKVQLEEKQKLPQRKNWKVNENLFPCELSPDNISLVENAVQMAVRTWGKRSLTELEAEDRLSYACEKGPTQDEVIAKLRSVFQSIVNEYKIYTEEEKNKVIAAGGLHVVGTERHESRRIDNQ
;
A
#
# COMPACT_ATOMS: atom_id res chain seq x y z
N ILE A 1 -16.31 3.08 -4.46
CA ILE A 1 -17.31 2.42 -3.58
C ILE A 1 -16.62 1.24 -2.93
N LEU A 2 -16.68 1.16 -1.61
CA LEU A 2 -16.08 0.10 -0.79
C LEU A 2 -17.22 -0.68 -0.13
N ASN A 3 -17.10 -2.01 -0.07
CA ASN A 3 -18.20 -2.90 0.30
C ASN A 3 -17.91 -3.83 1.50
N ALA A 4 -16.81 -3.62 2.23
CA ALA A 4 -16.41 -4.35 3.43
C ALA A 4 -16.29 -5.87 3.23
N LYS A 5 -16.04 -6.31 1.99
CA LYS A 5 -15.84 -7.74 1.70
C LYS A 5 -14.42 -8.17 2.10
N PRO A 6 -14.23 -9.32 2.77
CA PRO A 6 -12.91 -9.80 3.17
C PRO A 6 -11.90 -9.87 2.02
N GLU A 7 -12.35 -10.22 0.81
CA GLU A 7 -11.49 -10.33 -0.37
C GLU A 7 -11.01 -8.97 -0.90
N ASN A 8 -11.68 -7.88 -0.52
CA ASN A 8 -11.38 -6.53 -0.98
C ASN A 8 -10.58 -5.72 0.04
N VAL A 9 -10.30 -6.24 1.23
CA VAL A 9 -9.69 -5.47 2.32
C VAL A 9 -8.40 -4.77 1.90
N GLU A 10 -7.50 -5.47 1.19
CA GLU A 10 -6.26 -4.86 0.65
C GLU A 10 -6.57 -3.67 -0.27
N ARG A 11 -7.48 -3.86 -1.23
CA ARG A 11 -7.85 -2.83 -2.20
C ARG A 11 -8.63 -1.68 -1.57
N GLU A 12 -9.44 -1.96 -0.56
CA GLU A 12 -10.17 -0.93 0.20
C GLU A 12 -9.21 -0.07 0.99
N ALA A 13 -8.19 -0.67 1.63
CA ALA A 13 -7.12 0.06 2.30
C ALA A 13 -6.36 0.97 1.31
N GLU A 14 -6.06 0.49 0.10
CA GLU A 14 -5.41 1.31 -0.93
C GLU A 14 -6.22 2.56 -1.28
N ILE A 15 -7.54 2.42 -1.44
CA ILE A 15 -8.41 3.55 -1.77
C ILE A 15 -8.50 4.52 -0.59
N ILE A 16 -8.69 3.98 0.63
CA ILE A 16 -8.86 4.78 1.85
C ILE A 16 -7.62 5.59 2.20
N ALA A 17 -6.43 5.02 2.01
CA ALA A 17 -5.17 5.70 2.23
C ALA A 17 -5.01 6.98 1.37
N GLN A 18 -5.78 7.10 0.27
CA GLN A 18 -5.80 8.26 -0.63
C GLN A 18 -7.08 9.09 -0.55
N SER A 19 -8.04 8.72 0.29
CA SER A 19 -9.32 9.44 0.43
C SER A 19 -9.17 10.86 0.98
N GLY A 20 -8.03 11.19 1.60
CA GLY A 20 -7.75 12.52 2.13
C GLY A 20 -7.22 13.53 1.10
N ARG A 21 -7.12 13.16 -0.17
CA ARG A 21 -6.68 14.05 -1.26
C ARG A 21 -7.77 15.02 -1.69
N LEU A 22 -7.37 16.14 -2.28
CA LEU A 22 -8.32 17.19 -2.71
C LEU A 22 -9.25 16.66 -3.80
N GLY A 23 -10.57 16.83 -3.62
CA GLY A 23 -11.59 16.39 -4.58
C GLY A 23 -11.88 14.89 -4.57
N ALA A 24 -11.22 14.11 -3.72
CA ALA A 24 -11.52 12.68 -3.57
C ALA A 24 -12.90 12.50 -2.91
N VAL A 25 -13.74 11.66 -3.52
CA VAL A 25 -15.04 11.25 -2.97
C VAL A 25 -15.02 9.74 -2.78
N THR A 26 -15.14 9.31 -1.52
CA THR A 26 -15.14 7.89 -1.16
C THR A 26 -16.47 7.53 -0.53
N ILE A 27 -17.13 6.53 -1.10
CA ILE A 27 -18.36 5.95 -0.56
C ILE A 27 -17.97 4.63 0.09
N ALA A 28 -18.08 4.56 1.42
CA ALA A 28 -17.85 3.37 2.21
C ALA A 28 -19.20 2.85 2.73
N THR A 29 -19.49 1.56 2.52
CA THR A 29 -20.66 0.92 3.15
C THR A 29 -20.28 0.34 4.50
N ASN A 30 -21.12 0.52 5.51
CA ASN A 30 -20.86 0.06 6.88
C ASN A 30 -19.51 0.63 7.38
N MET A 31 -18.58 -0.25 7.77
CA MET A 31 -17.24 0.09 8.26
C MET A 31 -16.15 -0.30 7.24
N ALA A 32 -16.44 -0.24 5.93
CA ALA A 32 -15.45 -0.52 4.89
C ALA A 32 -14.25 0.44 5.02
N GLY A 33 -13.03 -0.08 4.87
CA GLY A 33 -11.82 0.72 5.07
C GLY A 33 -11.35 0.87 6.52
N ARG A 34 -12.04 0.26 7.49
CA ARG A 34 -11.64 0.29 8.91
C ARG A 34 -10.21 -0.22 9.09
N GLY A 35 -9.45 0.49 9.91
CA GLY A 35 -8.05 0.16 10.22
C GLY A 35 -7.03 0.78 9.27
N THR A 36 -7.47 1.56 8.27
CA THR A 36 -6.59 2.39 7.44
C THR A 36 -6.83 3.86 7.75
N ASP A 37 -5.76 4.60 8.05
CA ASP A 37 -5.86 6.01 8.39
C ASP A 37 -6.08 6.88 7.14
N ILE A 38 -7.04 7.81 7.24
CA ILE A 38 -7.25 8.85 6.22
C ILE A 38 -6.35 10.05 6.56
N ILE A 39 -5.25 10.19 5.83
CA ILE A 39 -4.32 11.30 5.98
C ILE A 39 -4.66 12.39 4.97
N LEU A 40 -4.82 13.63 5.44
CA LEU A 40 -5.06 14.79 4.57
C LEU A 40 -3.88 14.99 3.61
N GLY A 41 -4.17 15.11 2.31
CA GLY A 41 -3.17 15.15 1.25
C GLY A 41 -2.68 13.78 0.76
N GLY A 42 -3.25 12.68 1.29
CA GLY A 42 -2.86 11.31 0.94
C GLY A 42 -1.70 10.78 1.79
N ASN A 43 -1.50 9.45 1.72
CA ASN A 43 -0.48 8.76 2.50
C ASN A 43 0.76 8.40 1.65
N ALA A 44 1.84 9.17 1.82
CA ALA A 44 3.11 8.97 1.10
C ALA A 44 3.81 7.64 1.42
N GLU A 45 3.79 7.21 2.69
CA GLU A 45 4.39 5.94 3.12
C GLU A 45 3.68 4.75 2.49
N PHE A 46 2.34 4.81 2.44
CA PHE A 46 1.54 3.78 1.80
C PHE A 46 1.82 3.71 0.28
N MET A 47 1.90 4.84 -0.41
CA MET A 47 2.26 4.89 -1.84
C MET A 47 3.66 4.34 -2.11
N ALA A 48 4.63 4.70 -1.28
CA ALA A 48 6.00 4.18 -1.40
C ALA A 48 6.05 2.66 -1.23
N ARG A 49 5.32 2.13 -0.23
CA ARG A 49 5.23 0.69 0.02
C ARG A 49 4.61 -0.03 -1.17
N LEU A 50 3.51 0.48 -1.72
CA LEU A 50 2.85 -0.08 -2.90
C LEU A 50 3.76 -0.08 -4.12
N LYS A 51 4.51 1.01 -4.34
CA LYS A 51 5.42 1.09 -5.49
C LYS A 51 6.58 0.10 -5.37
N LEU A 52 7.11 -0.06 -4.16
CA LEU A 52 8.14 -1.06 -3.90
C LEU A 52 7.59 -2.49 -4.04
N ARG A 53 6.38 -2.75 -3.55
CA ARG A 53 5.64 -4.03 -3.71
C ARG A 53 5.49 -4.40 -5.18
N GLU A 54 5.03 -3.46 -6.01
CA GLU A 54 4.82 -3.65 -7.45
C GLU A 54 6.11 -4.11 -8.17
N LEU A 55 7.26 -3.54 -7.80
CA LEU A 55 8.54 -3.83 -8.45
C LEU A 55 9.24 -5.07 -7.89
N LEU A 56 9.05 -5.35 -6.60
CA LEU A 56 9.73 -6.42 -5.87
C LEU A 56 9.01 -7.78 -6.03
N MET A 57 7.70 -7.83 -5.76
CA MET A 57 6.93 -9.08 -5.62
C MET A 57 7.03 -9.99 -6.85
N PRO A 58 6.87 -9.51 -8.10
CA PRO A 58 6.91 -10.37 -9.30
C PRO A 58 8.25 -11.10 -9.51
N ARG A 59 9.32 -10.62 -8.85
CA ARG A 59 10.69 -11.14 -9.02
C ARG A 59 11.08 -12.13 -7.94
N ILE A 60 10.54 -12.00 -6.72
CA ILE A 60 10.93 -12.83 -5.56
C ILE A 60 9.88 -13.87 -5.18
N VAL A 61 8.59 -13.64 -5.49
CA VAL A 61 7.51 -14.56 -5.12
C VAL A 61 7.38 -15.69 -6.14
N ASN A 62 7.27 -16.93 -5.64
CA ASN A 62 6.90 -18.07 -6.45
C ASN A 62 5.38 -18.14 -6.57
N THR A 63 4.83 -17.98 -7.78
CA THR A 63 3.39 -18.11 -8.01
C THR A 63 2.91 -19.57 -8.07
N ILE A 64 3.80 -20.53 -7.86
CA ILE A 64 3.51 -21.97 -7.87
C ILE A 64 3.33 -22.43 -6.42
N ASP A 65 2.37 -21.88 -5.70
CA ASP A 65 2.00 -22.45 -4.41
C ASP A 65 1.20 -23.73 -4.63
N LYS A 66 1.91 -24.85 -4.50
CA LYS A 66 1.35 -26.19 -4.28
C LYS A 66 0.84 -26.33 -2.84
N VAL A 67 -0.07 -25.45 -2.42
CA VAL A 67 -0.84 -25.65 -1.18
C VAL A 67 -2.30 -25.88 -1.59
N GLN A 68 -2.54 -27.01 -2.24
CA GLN A 68 -3.83 -27.68 -2.18
C GLN A 68 -3.81 -28.57 -0.95
N LEU A 69 -4.11 -28.00 0.22
CA LEU A 69 -4.67 -28.76 1.33
C LEU A 69 -6.09 -28.25 1.52
N GLU A 70 -6.98 -28.97 0.84
CA GLU A 70 -8.39 -29.18 1.16
C GLU A 70 -9.19 -27.97 1.66
N GLU A 71 -9.63 -27.13 0.72
CA GLU A 71 -11.02 -26.65 0.72
C GLU A 71 -11.42 -26.25 -0.71
N LYS A 72 -12.56 -26.78 -1.17
CA LYS A 72 -13.03 -26.64 -2.55
C LYS A 72 -13.44 -25.19 -2.86
N GLN A 73 -13.14 -24.77 -4.11
CA GLN A 73 -13.74 -23.67 -4.89
C GLN A 73 -13.01 -22.31 -4.92
N LYS A 74 -11.89 -22.24 -5.66
CA LYS A 74 -11.61 -21.30 -6.79
C LYS A 74 -10.17 -21.56 -7.26
N LEU A 75 -9.92 -21.54 -8.58
CA LEU A 75 -8.53 -21.53 -9.06
C LEU A 75 -7.80 -20.33 -8.43
N PRO A 76 -6.53 -20.46 -8.00
CA PRO A 76 -5.78 -19.33 -7.49
C PRO A 76 -5.71 -18.30 -8.61
N GLN A 77 -6.48 -17.22 -8.46
CA GLN A 77 -6.41 -16.10 -9.38
C GLN A 77 -4.98 -15.57 -9.27
N ARG A 78 -4.27 -15.49 -10.41
CA ARG A 78 -2.95 -14.85 -10.43
C ARG A 78 -3.11 -13.44 -9.90
N LYS A 79 -2.71 -13.21 -8.65
CA LYS A 79 -2.67 -11.87 -8.06
C LYS A 79 -1.76 -11.04 -8.94
N ASN A 80 -2.31 -9.96 -9.49
CA ASN A 80 -1.54 -8.98 -10.23
C ASN A 80 -1.12 -7.91 -9.23
N TRP A 81 0.18 -7.79 -8.96
CA TRP A 81 0.74 -6.74 -8.09
C TRP A 81 0.77 -5.36 -8.76
N LYS A 82 0.18 -5.23 -9.96
CA LYS A 82 0.01 -3.95 -10.63
C LYS A 82 -0.94 -3.08 -9.83
N VAL A 83 -0.46 -1.89 -9.47
CA VAL A 83 -1.23 -0.89 -8.72
C VAL A 83 -1.93 0.03 -9.71
N ASN A 84 -3.05 0.63 -9.31
CA ASN A 84 -3.71 1.64 -10.13
C ASN A 84 -2.83 2.90 -10.25
N GLU A 85 -2.52 3.31 -11.48
CA GLU A 85 -1.65 4.45 -11.75
C GLU A 85 -2.22 5.76 -11.20
N ASN A 86 -3.56 5.91 -11.15
CA ASN A 86 -4.24 7.07 -10.59
C ASN A 86 -4.00 7.28 -9.08
N LEU A 87 -3.46 6.26 -8.40
CA LEU A 87 -3.15 6.35 -6.97
C LEU A 87 -1.94 7.25 -6.71
N PHE A 88 -1.02 7.34 -7.67
CA PHE A 88 0.24 8.05 -7.50
C PHE A 88 0.11 9.52 -7.93
N PRO A 89 0.65 10.49 -7.17
CA PRO A 89 0.58 11.90 -7.50
C PRO A 89 1.55 12.29 -8.62
N CYS A 90 2.63 11.53 -8.79
CA CYS A 90 3.68 11.76 -9.78
C CYS A 90 4.36 10.44 -10.16
N GLU A 91 5.05 10.46 -11.29
CA GLU A 91 6.05 9.43 -11.60
C GLU A 91 7.31 9.66 -10.76
N LEU A 92 8.01 8.58 -10.41
CA LEU A 92 9.27 8.69 -9.67
C LEU A 92 10.38 9.25 -10.56
N SER A 93 11.26 10.04 -9.95
CA SER A 93 12.50 10.49 -10.58
C SER A 93 13.33 9.32 -11.13
N PRO A 94 14.04 9.51 -12.25
CA PRO A 94 14.87 8.46 -12.85
C PRO A 94 15.95 7.94 -11.88
N ASP A 95 16.46 8.82 -11.01
CA ASP A 95 17.41 8.47 -9.96
C ASP A 95 16.80 7.47 -8.97
N ASN A 96 15.59 7.76 -8.44
CA ASN A 96 14.91 6.84 -7.52
C ASN A 96 14.52 5.54 -8.20
N ILE A 97 14.10 5.56 -9.47
CA ILE A 97 13.85 4.33 -10.25
C ILE A 97 15.11 3.47 -10.32
N SER A 98 16.27 4.08 -10.63
CA SER A 98 17.53 3.33 -10.70
C SER A 98 17.94 2.74 -9.33
N LEU A 99 17.70 3.46 -8.24
CA LEU A 99 17.97 3.00 -6.88
C LEU A 99 17.09 1.82 -6.49
N VAL A 100 15.80 1.87 -6.83
CA VAL A 100 14.87 0.75 -6.62
C VAL A 100 15.31 -0.46 -7.41
N GLU A 101 15.62 -0.27 -8.69
CA GLU A 101 16.01 -1.37 -9.56
C GLU A 101 17.27 -2.09 -9.03
N ASN A 102 18.25 -1.33 -8.56
CA ASN A 102 19.45 -1.86 -7.90
C ASN A 102 19.14 -2.61 -6.60
N ALA A 103 18.28 -2.07 -5.74
CA ALA A 103 17.88 -2.71 -4.48
C ALA A 103 17.09 -4.01 -4.74
N VAL A 104 16.19 -4.00 -5.71
CA VAL A 104 15.42 -5.17 -6.12
C VAL A 104 16.32 -6.24 -6.74
N GLN A 105 17.31 -5.85 -7.56
CA GLN A 105 18.29 -6.80 -8.09
C GLN A 105 19.12 -7.45 -6.97
N MET A 106 19.52 -6.67 -5.96
CA MET A 106 20.19 -7.20 -4.78
C MET A 106 19.29 -8.19 -4.03
N ALA A 107 18.02 -7.84 -3.81
CA ALA A 107 17.05 -8.73 -3.17
C ALA A 107 16.87 -10.05 -3.93
N VAL A 108 16.77 -10.00 -5.27
CA VAL A 108 16.66 -11.21 -6.11
C VAL A 108 17.92 -12.08 -6.04
N ARG A 109 19.11 -11.48 -5.95
CA ARG A 109 20.38 -12.21 -5.82
C ARG A 109 20.48 -12.91 -4.47
N THR A 110 20.10 -12.24 -3.39
CA THR A 110 20.24 -12.75 -2.02
C THR A 110 19.12 -13.70 -1.64
N TRP A 111 17.86 -13.34 -1.89
CA TRP A 111 16.70 -14.14 -1.51
C TRP A 111 16.36 -15.22 -2.54
N GLY A 112 16.85 -15.08 -3.77
CA GLY A 112 16.56 -15.97 -4.89
C GLY A 112 15.44 -15.45 -5.78
N LYS A 113 15.49 -15.84 -7.06
CA LYS A 113 14.46 -15.50 -8.05
C LYS A 113 13.26 -16.42 -7.88
N ARG A 114 12.09 -15.86 -7.58
CA ARG A 114 10.82 -16.60 -7.38
C ARG A 114 10.97 -17.78 -6.42
N SER A 115 11.65 -17.54 -5.30
CA SER A 115 11.97 -18.54 -4.28
C SER A 115 11.05 -18.45 -3.06
N LEU A 116 10.49 -17.27 -2.77
CA LEU A 116 9.73 -17.00 -1.55
C LEU A 116 8.24 -17.25 -1.74
N THR A 117 7.58 -17.56 -0.63
CA THR A 117 6.12 -17.49 -0.52
C THR A 117 5.63 -16.04 -0.49
N GLU A 118 4.35 -15.81 -0.78
CA GLU A 118 3.74 -14.47 -0.69
C GLU A 118 3.87 -13.89 0.72
N LEU A 119 3.63 -14.71 1.75
CA LEU A 119 3.69 -14.31 3.15
C LEU A 119 5.11 -13.88 3.56
N GLU A 120 6.13 -14.69 3.24
CA GLU A 120 7.51 -14.34 3.55
C GLU A 120 7.99 -13.08 2.84
N ALA A 121 7.54 -12.87 1.59
CA ALA A 121 7.88 -11.67 0.84
C ALA A 121 7.21 -10.42 1.43
N GLU A 122 5.94 -10.52 1.84
CA GLU A 122 5.22 -9.44 2.52
C GLU A 122 5.83 -9.09 3.88
N ASP A 123 6.22 -10.08 4.68
CA ASP A 123 6.87 -9.86 5.98
C ASP A 123 8.19 -9.11 5.81
N ARG A 124 9.02 -9.51 4.83
CA ARG A 124 10.27 -8.82 4.51
C ARG A 124 10.04 -7.41 3.99
N LEU A 125 9.04 -7.21 3.15
CA LEU A 125 8.67 -5.87 2.67
C LEU A 125 8.20 -4.98 3.82
N SER A 126 7.35 -5.51 4.72
CA SER A 126 6.86 -4.79 5.89
C SER A 126 8.02 -4.36 6.77
N TYR A 127 8.93 -5.28 7.08
CA TYR A 127 10.10 -4.98 7.91
C TYR A 127 11.06 -3.99 7.23
N ALA A 128 11.16 -3.99 5.89
CA ALA A 128 11.92 -2.98 5.16
C ALA A 128 11.28 -1.58 5.22
N CYS A 129 9.95 -1.49 5.33
CA CYS A 129 9.23 -0.21 5.48
C CYS A 129 9.28 0.35 6.92
N GLU A 130 9.62 -0.47 7.92
CA GLU A 130 9.73 -0.05 9.31
C GLU A 130 11.07 0.64 9.63
N LYS A 131 11.14 1.35 10.77
CA LYS A 131 12.35 2.09 11.23
C LYS A 131 13.28 1.27 12.13
N GLY A 132 13.03 -0.04 12.30
CA GLY A 132 13.80 -0.89 13.20
C GLY A 132 15.23 -1.18 12.74
N PRO A 133 16.20 -1.40 13.64
CA PRO A 133 17.55 -1.81 13.24
C PRO A 133 17.49 -3.19 12.57
N THR A 134 18.25 -3.38 11.49
CA THR A 134 18.34 -4.67 10.75
C THR A 134 19.80 -5.05 10.57
N GLN A 135 20.09 -6.34 10.58
CA GLN A 135 21.40 -6.88 10.19
C GLN A 135 21.44 -7.31 8.71
N ASP A 136 20.28 -7.47 8.06
CA ASP A 136 20.21 -7.84 6.65
C ASP A 136 20.48 -6.61 5.77
N GLU A 137 21.55 -6.69 4.97
CA GLU A 137 21.97 -5.65 4.02
C GLU A 137 20.89 -5.35 2.97
N VAL A 138 20.13 -6.36 2.53
CA VAL A 138 19.05 -6.20 1.55
C VAL A 138 17.95 -5.36 2.14
N ILE A 139 17.54 -5.67 3.37
CA ILE A 139 16.48 -4.95 4.08
C ILE A 139 16.93 -3.51 4.35
N ALA A 140 18.17 -3.31 4.76
CA ALA A 140 18.74 -1.97 4.94
C ALA A 140 18.70 -1.16 3.63
N LYS A 141 19.04 -1.79 2.50
CA LYS A 141 19.01 -1.14 1.19
C LYS A 141 17.59 -0.82 0.74
N LEU A 142 16.66 -1.76 0.85
CA LEU A 142 15.25 -1.55 0.53
C LEU A 142 14.64 -0.44 1.38
N ARG A 143 14.99 -0.36 2.67
CA ARG A 143 14.57 0.70 3.58
C ARG A 143 15.10 2.07 3.16
N SER A 144 16.38 2.15 2.80
CA SER A 144 16.97 3.39 2.31
C SER A 144 16.25 3.90 1.06
N VAL A 145 15.93 2.99 0.14
CA VAL A 145 15.20 3.35 -1.09
C VAL A 145 13.75 3.71 -0.79
N PHE A 146 13.08 2.96 0.08
CA PHE A 146 11.73 3.27 0.56
C PHE A 146 11.68 4.69 1.11
N GLN A 147 12.63 5.08 1.97
CA GLN A 147 12.67 6.43 2.52
C GLN A 147 12.89 7.50 1.44
N SER A 148 13.70 7.25 0.42
CA SER A 148 13.88 8.17 -0.71
C SER A 148 12.58 8.38 -1.49
N ILE A 149 11.84 7.30 -1.76
CA ILE A 149 10.52 7.36 -2.43
C ILE A 149 9.51 8.11 -1.55
N VAL A 150 9.47 7.80 -0.25
CA VAL A 150 8.59 8.49 0.69
C VAL A 150 8.85 9.99 0.63
N ASN A 151 10.12 10.42 0.69
CA ASN A 151 10.48 11.83 0.65
C ASN A 151 10.02 12.51 -0.65
N GLU A 152 10.15 11.84 -1.79
CA GLU A 152 9.69 12.36 -3.09
C GLU A 152 8.17 12.56 -3.11
N TYR A 153 7.40 11.54 -2.73
CA TYR A 153 5.94 11.68 -2.63
C TYR A 153 5.52 12.67 -1.56
N LYS A 154 6.30 12.82 -0.49
CA LYS A 154 5.97 13.71 0.62
C LYS A 154 5.83 15.15 0.18
N ILE A 155 6.67 15.60 -0.76
CA ILE A 155 6.63 16.95 -1.34
C ILE A 155 5.22 17.25 -1.89
N TYR A 156 4.67 16.31 -2.67
CA TYR A 156 3.33 16.44 -3.26
C TYR A 156 2.23 16.34 -2.19
N THR A 157 2.33 15.35 -1.29
CA THR A 157 1.31 15.17 -0.24
C THR A 157 1.26 16.33 0.74
N GLU A 158 2.39 17.00 1.03
CA GLU A 158 2.43 18.18 1.90
C GLU A 158 1.77 19.38 1.22
N GLU A 159 1.99 19.57 -0.08
CA GLU A 159 1.30 20.62 -0.85
C GLU A 159 -0.21 20.36 -0.92
N GLU A 160 -0.64 19.13 -1.25
CA GLU A 160 -2.05 18.76 -1.25
C GLU A 160 -2.68 18.90 0.13
N LYS A 161 -1.98 18.48 1.20
CA LYS A 161 -2.44 18.61 2.58
C LYS A 161 -2.78 20.06 2.92
N ASN A 162 -1.92 21.00 2.54
CA ASN A 162 -2.17 22.43 2.78
C ASN A 162 -3.44 22.91 2.05
N LYS A 163 -3.66 22.45 0.80
CA LYS A 163 -4.88 22.76 0.04
C LYS A 163 -6.14 22.18 0.69
N VAL A 164 -6.05 20.94 1.19
CA VAL A 164 -7.17 20.27 1.87
C VAL A 164 -7.51 20.94 3.21
N ILE A 165 -6.50 21.34 3.98
CA ILE A 165 -6.70 22.10 5.23
C ILE A 165 -7.38 23.45 4.92
N ALA A 166 -6.92 24.15 3.89
CA ALA A 166 -7.52 25.42 3.46
C ALA A 166 -8.99 25.26 3.00
N ALA A 167 -9.36 24.10 2.47
CA ALA A 167 -10.72 23.76 2.07
C ALA A 167 -11.64 23.34 3.25
N GLY A 168 -11.11 23.19 4.47
CA GLY A 168 -11.88 22.82 5.66
C GLY A 168 -11.66 21.38 6.17
N GLY A 169 -10.74 20.63 5.57
CA GLY A 169 -10.38 19.27 6.01
C GLY A 169 -11.31 18.17 5.50
N LEU A 170 -11.28 17.02 6.18
CA LEU A 170 -12.12 15.86 5.85
C LEU A 170 -13.56 16.12 6.28
N HIS A 171 -14.51 15.94 5.36
CA HIS A 171 -15.94 16.01 5.65
C HIS A 171 -16.55 14.60 5.61
N VAL A 172 -17.18 14.18 6.71
CA VAL A 172 -17.81 12.86 6.84
C VAL A 172 -19.32 13.03 6.83
N VAL A 173 -19.99 12.30 5.92
CA VAL A 173 -21.44 12.30 5.76
C VAL A 173 -21.98 10.90 6.05
N GLY A 174 -22.71 10.76 7.16
CA GLY A 174 -23.50 9.56 7.44
C GLY A 174 -24.84 9.63 6.69
N THR A 175 -25.11 8.65 5.82
CA THR A 175 -26.38 8.58 5.07
C THR A 175 -27.54 8.12 5.95
N GLU A 176 -27.24 7.26 6.93
CA GLU A 176 -28.19 6.68 7.88
C GLU A 176 -27.54 6.56 9.25
N ARG A 177 -28.33 6.29 10.30
CA ARG A 177 -27.81 6.00 11.63
C ARG A 177 -27.66 4.49 11.83
N HIS A 178 -26.57 4.09 12.47
CA HIS A 178 -26.37 2.69 12.85
C HIS A 178 -27.20 2.32 14.07
N GLU A 179 -27.29 1.01 14.34
CA GLU A 179 -27.95 0.48 15.54
C GLU A 179 -27.30 0.95 16.85
N SER A 180 -26.04 1.40 16.80
CA SER A 180 -25.29 1.86 17.95
C SER A 180 -24.62 3.20 17.69
N ARG A 181 -24.83 4.14 18.62
CA ARG A 181 -24.13 5.44 18.63
C ARG A 181 -22.61 5.32 18.64
N ARG A 182 -22.07 4.21 19.18
CA ARG A 182 -20.62 3.95 19.17
C ARG A 182 -20.10 3.75 17.75
N ILE A 183 -20.91 3.21 16.85
CA ILE A 183 -20.55 3.01 15.44
C ILE A 183 -20.64 4.35 14.70
N ASP A 184 -21.68 5.15 14.96
CA ASP A 184 -21.81 6.49 14.37
C ASP A 184 -20.66 7.46 14.75
N ASN A 185 -20.07 7.29 15.94
CA ASN A 185 -18.94 8.10 16.40
C ASN A 185 -17.58 7.64 15.84
N GLN A 186 -17.49 6.42 15.31
CA GLN A 186 -16.28 5.90 14.67
C GLN A 186 -16.20 6.38 13.23
#